data_AF-A0A8X7R1T1-F1
#
_entry.id   AF-A0A8X7R1T1-F1
#
_cell.length_a   1.000
_cell.length_b   1.000
_cell.length_c   1.000
_cell.angle_alpha   90.00
_cell.angle_beta   90.00
_cell.angle_gamma   90.00
#
_symmetry.space_group_name_H-M   'P 1'
#
loop_
_entity.id
_entity.type
_entity.pdbx_description
1 polymer ?
#
loop_
_entity_poly.entity_id
_entity_poly.type
_entity_poly.pdbx_seq_one_letter_code
_entity_poly.pdbx_strand_id
1 'polypeptide(L)'
;MSGSNPDRASSPTSSRSVTKTVNGSHQFVIRGYRLAKGMGVGKHIESDNFSVGGYQWAIFFFPDGKNPEDNSAYVSVFIALASEGSEVRALFELSLVDQSGKGNHKVHSHFERTLDTGPYTLKYKGSMWGYKRFIRRTQLETSDFLKDDCLIINCTVGVVVSEVQCPQLHSVRVPDSELGSHFGVFLDSMEGSDVTFDIAGEKFQAHKLVLAARSPFFKSKFFNELDANNTEVTINDLEPKVFKALLQFMYRDSLPEDVEPVTTLTFEFLTLPEIYETLVVKLLEAAEKYGMNRLRLLCEAHICKGVSVKSVAKILALAGRYKATELKSACLLFTAENLAAVLETDAYKEMKDECLTLQSELLKAVAGYEEGSNSSGEAKSQSVWAQLSDGGGDISSRHVRQRTT
;
A
#
# COMPACT_ATOMS: atom_id res chain seq x y z
N MET A 1 -22.71 -64.80 -20.94
CA MET A 1 -21.87 -63.85 -21.69
C MET A 1 -21.80 -62.55 -20.89
N SER A 2 -20.85 -62.46 -19.95
CA SER A 2 -20.57 -61.23 -19.20
C SER A 2 -19.42 -60.51 -19.91
N GLY A 3 -19.72 -59.42 -20.61
CA GLY A 3 -18.71 -58.56 -21.20
C GLY A 3 -18.02 -57.74 -20.12
N SER A 4 -16.79 -58.09 -19.79
CA SER A 4 -15.87 -57.29 -18.98
C SER A 4 -15.43 -56.06 -19.78
N ASN A 5 -15.73 -54.87 -19.23
CA ASN A 5 -15.27 -53.59 -19.76
C ASN A 5 -13.74 -53.49 -19.57
N PRO A 6 -12.94 -53.09 -20.58
CA PRO A 6 -11.50 -52.98 -20.43
C PRO A 6 -11.16 -51.76 -19.57
N ASP A 7 -10.33 -51.99 -18.54
CA ASP A 7 -9.80 -50.97 -17.66
C ASP A 7 -9.16 -49.82 -18.45
N ARG A 8 -9.72 -48.62 -18.24
CA ARG A 8 -9.19 -47.36 -18.76
C ARG A 8 -7.93 -47.04 -17.96
N ALA A 9 -6.78 -47.55 -18.40
CA ALA A 9 -5.49 -47.25 -17.80
C ALA A 9 -5.33 -45.72 -17.68
N SER A 10 -5.24 -45.22 -16.45
CA SER A 10 -5.00 -43.81 -16.19
C SER A 10 -3.61 -43.44 -16.71
N SER A 11 -3.55 -42.46 -17.60
CA SER A 11 -2.28 -41.93 -18.08
C SER A 11 -1.43 -41.44 -16.90
N PRO A 12 -0.12 -41.71 -16.88
CA PRO A 12 0.74 -41.26 -15.79
C PRO A 12 0.77 -39.73 -15.75
N THR A 13 0.55 -39.16 -14.57
CA THR A 13 0.71 -37.72 -14.34
C THR A 13 2.17 -37.43 -13.98
N SER A 14 2.66 -36.27 -14.44
CA SER A 14 4.01 -35.79 -14.11
C SER A 14 3.93 -34.31 -13.77
N SER A 15 4.71 -33.87 -12.79
CA SER A 15 4.88 -32.48 -12.43
C SER A 15 6.37 -32.16 -12.32
N ARG A 16 6.74 -30.92 -12.65
CA ARG A 16 8.11 -30.41 -12.54
C ARG A 16 8.10 -29.17 -11.66
N SER A 17 8.89 -29.18 -10.60
CA SER A 17 9.21 -27.96 -9.85
C SER A 17 10.40 -27.28 -10.49
N VAL A 18 10.29 -25.97 -10.74
CA VAL A 18 11.41 -25.13 -11.17
C VAL A 18 11.60 -24.03 -10.13
N THR A 19 12.73 -24.07 -9.45
CA THR A 19 13.16 -23.01 -8.54
C THR A 19 14.08 -22.06 -9.29
N LYS A 20 13.70 -20.78 -9.35
CA LYS A 20 14.47 -19.70 -10.01
C LYS A 20 14.64 -18.52 -9.05
N THR A 21 15.54 -17.60 -9.37
CA THR A 21 15.70 -16.34 -8.62
C THR A 21 15.19 -15.16 -9.45
N VAL A 22 14.41 -14.29 -8.82
CA VAL A 22 14.06 -12.97 -9.35
C VAL A 22 15.03 -11.96 -8.75
N ASN A 23 15.89 -11.40 -9.60
CA ASN A 23 16.95 -10.50 -9.17
C ASN A 23 16.56 -9.04 -9.34
N GLY A 24 17.00 -8.19 -8.42
CA GLY A 24 16.88 -6.74 -8.52
C GLY A 24 17.97 -6.06 -7.70
N SER A 25 18.35 -4.85 -8.09
CA SER A 25 19.43 -4.10 -7.45
C SER A 25 18.97 -2.71 -7.04
N HIS A 26 19.54 -2.20 -5.94
CA HIS A 26 19.27 -0.88 -5.40
C HIS A 26 20.58 -0.22 -4.99
N GLN A 27 20.69 1.08 -5.28
CA GLN A 27 21.84 1.90 -4.91
C GLN A 27 21.42 2.87 -3.80
N PHE A 28 22.13 2.82 -2.69
CA PHE A 28 21.91 3.68 -1.54
C PHE A 28 23.10 4.63 -1.34
N VAL A 29 22.82 5.93 -1.46
CA VAL A 29 23.82 7.00 -1.36
C VAL A 29 23.68 7.70 -0.02
N ILE A 30 24.72 7.58 0.81
CA ILE A 30 24.80 8.24 2.13
C ILE A 30 25.69 9.47 1.97
N ARG A 31 25.14 10.66 2.20
CA ARG A 31 25.88 11.92 2.25
C ARG A 31 26.04 12.37 3.71
N GLY A 32 27.20 12.93 4.05
CA GLY A 32 27.49 13.39 5.41
C GLY A 32 27.95 12.26 6.34
N TYR A 33 28.77 11.32 5.85
CA TYR A 33 29.31 10.22 6.66
C TYR A 33 29.96 10.70 7.98
N ARG A 34 30.63 11.86 7.96
CA ARG A 34 31.23 12.47 9.16
C ARG A 34 30.23 12.79 10.26
N LEU A 35 28.98 13.05 9.92
CA LEU A 35 27.89 13.25 10.88
C LEU A 35 27.23 11.93 11.29
N ALA A 36 27.27 10.94 10.41
CA ALA A 36 26.77 9.60 10.67
C ALA A 36 27.64 8.81 11.67
N LYS A 37 28.96 9.00 11.63
CA LYS A 37 29.88 8.32 12.56
C LYS A 37 29.76 8.88 13.97
N GLY A 38 29.85 8.00 14.98
CA GLY A 38 29.66 8.40 16.38
C GLY A 38 28.20 8.40 16.85
N MET A 39 27.25 7.96 16.00
CA MET A 39 25.84 7.77 16.37
C MET A 39 25.64 6.68 17.45
N GLY A 40 26.62 5.81 17.65
CA GLY A 40 26.62 4.75 18.65
C GLY A 40 26.39 3.37 18.05
N VAL A 41 26.92 2.35 18.73
CA VAL A 41 26.79 0.94 18.34
C VAL A 41 25.32 0.54 18.23
N GLY A 42 24.96 -0.17 17.17
CA GLY A 42 23.60 -0.66 16.92
C GLY A 42 22.65 0.39 16.34
N LYS A 43 23.06 1.66 16.24
CA LYS A 43 22.33 2.68 15.49
C LYS A 43 22.69 2.60 14.00
N HIS A 44 21.72 2.90 13.16
CA HIS A 44 21.85 2.73 11.71
C HIS A 44 21.19 3.85 10.93
N ILE A 45 21.57 3.91 9.66
CA ILE A 45 20.91 4.67 8.61
C ILE A 45 20.25 3.65 7.68
N GLU A 46 18.97 3.87 7.39
CA GLU A 46 18.14 3.03 6.54
C GLU A 46 17.97 3.69 5.15
N SER A 47 17.94 2.88 4.09
CA SER A 47 17.57 3.34 2.74
C SER A 47 16.06 3.43 2.59
N ASP A 48 15.59 4.10 1.53
CA ASP A 48 14.20 3.90 1.11
C ASP A 48 13.95 2.43 0.76
N ASN A 49 12.67 2.05 0.84
CA ASN A 49 12.22 0.72 0.45
C ASN A 49 12.33 0.52 -1.06
N PHE A 50 12.74 -0.67 -1.48
CA PHE A 50 12.80 -1.06 -2.89
C PHE A 50 12.21 -2.45 -3.12
N SER A 51 11.63 -2.62 -4.32
CA SER A 51 10.86 -3.82 -4.68
C SER A 51 11.70 -4.85 -5.41
N VAL A 52 11.77 -6.09 -4.91
CA VAL A 52 12.35 -7.24 -5.64
C VAL A 52 11.52 -8.48 -5.36
N GLY A 53 11.14 -9.21 -6.41
CA GLY A 53 10.44 -10.49 -6.29
C GLY A 53 9.08 -10.42 -5.59
N GLY A 54 8.40 -9.28 -5.65
CA GLY A 54 7.12 -9.04 -4.97
C GLY A 54 7.24 -8.60 -3.51
N TYR A 55 8.45 -8.41 -3.00
CA TYR A 55 8.73 -7.99 -1.63
C TYR A 55 9.43 -6.63 -1.57
N GLN A 56 9.22 -5.91 -0.47
CA GLN A 56 9.91 -4.67 -0.13
C GLN A 56 11.14 -4.99 0.72
N TRP A 57 12.23 -4.31 0.41
CA TRP A 57 13.54 -4.48 1.05
C TRP A 57 14.13 -3.12 1.38
N ALA A 58 15.00 -3.08 2.39
CA ALA A 58 15.76 -1.88 2.74
C ALA A 58 17.18 -2.23 3.18
N ILE A 59 18.12 -1.32 2.88
CA ILE A 59 19.53 -1.45 3.25
C ILE A 59 19.75 -0.74 4.59
N PHE A 60 20.40 -1.43 5.51
CA PHE A 60 20.73 -0.92 6.85
C PHE A 60 22.24 -0.77 6.97
N PHE A 61 22.70 0.46 7.13
CA PHE A 61 24.10 0.79 7.34
C PHE A 61 24.36 1.18 8.81
N PHE A 62 25.31 0.51 9.46
CA PHE A 62 25.71 0.78 10.85
C PHE A 62 27.14 1.38 10.86
N PRO A 63 27.29 2.71 10.95
CA PRO A 63 28.61 3.38 10.94
C PRO A 63 29.52 2.99 12.11
N ASP A 64 28.92 2.63 13.24
CA ASP A 64 29.63 2.22 14.46
C ASP A 64 29.52 0.73 14.77
N GLY A 65 29.11 -0.05 13.79
CA GLY A 65 28.91 -1.49 13.91
C GLY A 65 27.57 -1.85 14.56
N LYS A 66 27.09 -3.06 14.27
CA LYS A 66 25.81 -3.56 14.79
C LYS A 66 25.88 -3.99 16.25
N ASN A 67 27.00 -4.57 16.67
CA ASN A 67 27.19 -5.20 17.98
C ASN A 67 28.37 -4.56 18.75
N PRO A 68 28.33 -4.51 20.09
CA PRO A 68 29.39 -3.89 20.89
C PRO A 68 30.69 -4.71 20.93
N GLU A 69 30.63 -5.99 20.57
CA GLU A 69 31.76 -6.95 20.58
C GLU A 69 32.99 -6.45 19.82
N ASP A 70 32.80 -5.62 18.81
CA ASP A 70 33.88 -5.13 17.95
C ASP A 70 34.40 -3.75 18.35
N ASN A 71 33.96 -3.17 19.48
CA ASN A 71 34.32 -1.83 19.97
C ASN A 71 34.24 -0.76 18.87
N SER A 72 33.18 -0.84 18.07
CA SER A 72 32.95 0.04 16.92
C SER A 72 34.11 0.05 15.91
N ALA A 73 34.91 -1.02 15.78
CA ALA A 73 36.06 -1.03 14.86
C ALA A 73 35.66 -1.23 13.39
N TYR A 74 34.44 -1.70 13.13
CA TYR A 74 33.92 -2.02 11.80
C TYR A 74 32.62 -1.29 11.53
N VAL A 75 32.39 -0.97 10.26
CA VAL A 75 31.03 -0.66 9.79
C VAL A 75 30.33 -1.96 9.42
N SER A 76 29.02 -1.99 9.59
CA SER A 76 28.19 -3.12 9.19
C SER A 76 27.18 -2.74 8.12
N VAL A 77 26.87 -3.67 7.22
CA VAL A 77 25.86 -3.48 6.17
C VAL A 77 24.95 -4.71 6.17
N PHE A 78 23.64 -4.46 6.16
CA PHE A 78 22.61 -5.49 6.13
C PHE A 78 21.54 -5.16 5.10
N ILE A 79 20.89 -6.20 4.59
CA ILE A 79 19.61 -6.12 3.91
C ILE A 79 18.52 -6.61 4.88
N ALA A 80 17.41 -5.89 4.94
CA ALA A 80 16.24 -6.25 5.74
C ALA A 80 15.01 -6.44 4.87
N LEU A 81 14.13 -7.34 5.29
CA LEU A 81 12.79 -7.49 4.72
C LEU A 81 11.88 -6.40 5.30
N ALA A 82 11.29 -5.56 4.45
CA ALA A 82 10.35 -4.51 4.86
C ALA A 82 8.87 -4.92 4.70
N SER A 83 8.58 -5.94 3.89
CA SER A 83 7.23 -6.50 3.72
C SER A 83 6.72 -7.26 4.96
N GLU A 84 5.42 -7.21 5.20
CA GLU A 84 4.72 -7.96 6.25
C GLU A 84 4.24 -9.34 5.77
N GLY A 85 4.13 -10.30 6.70
CA GLY A 85 3.30 -11.48 6.53
C GLY A 85 3.82 -12.61 5.63
N SER A 86 5.10 -12.66 5.25
CA SER A 86 5.63 -13.78 4.44
C SER A 86 7.09 -14.11 4.72
N GLU A 87 7.37 -15.40 4.91
CA GLU A 87 8.74 -15.93 4.93
C GLU A 87 9.32 -15.89 3.51
N VAL A 88 10.46 -15.24 3.34
CA VAL A 88 11.13 -15.08 2.04
C VAL A 88 12.48 -15.75 2.05
N ARG A 89 12.74 -16.56 1.04
CA ARG A 89 14.09 -17.06 0.75
C ARG A 89 14.77 -16.14 -0.26
N ALA A 90 15.94 -15.62 0.06
CA ALA A 90 16.68 -14.73 -0.82
C ALA A 90 18.20 -14.94 -0.76
N LEU A 91 18.83 -14.73 -1.91
CA LEU A 91 20.27 -14.44 -2.03
C LEU A 91 20.46 -12.94 -1.98
N PHE A 92 21.64 -12.49 -1.55
CA PHE A 92 21.98 -11.08 -1.64
C PHE A 92 23.46 -10.87 -1.92
N GLU A 93 23.76 -9.69 -2.44
CA GLU A 93 25.08 -9.14 -2.58
C GLU A 93 25.06 -7.72 -2.03
N LEU A 94 26.08 -7.38 -1.26
CA LEU A 94 26.27 -6.04 -0.73
C LEU A 94 27.65 -5.57 -1.15
N SER A 95 27.73 -4.37 -1.70
CA SER A 95 29.00 -3.78 -2.14
C SER A 95 29.14 -2.31 -1.77
N LEU A 96 30.37 -1.92 -1.45
CA LEU A 96 30.77 -0.52 -1.41
C LEU A 96 31.37 -0.14 -2.75
N VAL A 97 30.78 0.89 -3.37
CA VAL A 97 31.18 1.35 -4.69
C VAL A 97 32.48 2.13 -4.59
N ASP A 98 33.40 1.83 -5.49
CA ASP A 98 34.67 2.54 -5.68
C ASP A 98 34.40 3.81 -6.47
N GLN A 99 34.75 4.94 -5.89
CA GLN A 99 34.52 6.26 -6.48
C GLN A 99 35.77 6.83 -7.17
N SER A 100 36.85 6.06 -7.28
CA SER A 100 38.05 6.44 -8.05
C SER A 100 37.91 6.25 -9.56
N GLY A 101 36.87 5.55 -10.02
CA GLY A 101 36.66 5.18 -11.42
C GLY A 101 37.44 3.92 -11.85
N LYS A 102 38.12 3.22 -10.94
CA LYS A 102 38.88 1.99 -11.24
C LYS A 102 38.02 0.72 -11.19
N GLY A 103 36.81 0.80 -10.65
CA GLY A 103 35.87 -0.32 -10.55
C GLY A 103 36.21 -1.32 -9.43
N ASN A 104 37.05 -0.94 -8.47
CA ASN A 104 37.53 -1.82 -7.40
C ASN A 104 36.55 -1.90 -6.24
N HIS A 105 35.30 -2.29 -6.50
CA HIS A 105 34.25 -2.38 -5.49
C HIS A 105 34.60 -3.39 -4.39
N LYS A 106 34.25 -3.08 -3.15
CA LYS A 106 34.32 -4.08 -2.08
C LYS A 106 33.01 -4.86 -2.06
N VAL A 107 33.03 -6.06 -2.64
CA VAL A 107 31.84 -6.90 -2.83
C VAL A 107 31.81 -8.05 -1.84
N HIS A 108 30.64 -8.31 -1.28
CA HIS A 108 30.33 -9.51 -0.53
C HIS A 108 29.07 -10.14 -1.11
N SER A 109 29.23 -11.25 -1.85
CA SER A 109 28.15 -11.89 -2.61
C SER A 109 27.79 -13.27 -2.08
N HIS A 110 26.50 -13.61 -2.20
CA HIS A 110 25.98 -14.95 -1.96
C HIS A 110 25.48 -15.65 -3.23
N PHE A 111 25.59 -15.02 -4.41
CA PHE A 111 25.12 -15.60 -5.68
C PHE A 111 26.03 -16.73 -6.21
N GLU A 112 27.31 -16.73 -5.83
CA GLU A 112 28.34 -17.63 -6.39
C GLU A 112 28.73 -18.79 -5.46
N ARG A 113 27.94 -19.09 -4.42
CA ARG A 113 28.32 -20.11 -3.42
C ARG A 113 28.18 -21.55 -3.93
N THR A 114 29.07 -22.42 -3.45
CA THR A 114 29.01 -23.88 -3.60
C THR A 114 27.69 -24.44 -3.05
N LEU A 115 27.32 -25.66 -3.47
CA LEU A 115 26.07 -26.38 -3.13
C LEU A 115 25.78 -26.49 -1.61
N ASP A 116 26.73 -26.12 -0.76
CA ASP A 116 26.74 -26.34 0.68
C ASP A 116 26.02 -25.23 1.47
N THR A 117 25.82 -24.04 0.88
CA THR A 117 25.11 -22.93 1.54
C THR A 117 23.94 -22.44 0.70
N GLY A 118 22.72 -22.78 1.11
CA GLY A 118 21.50 -22.32 0.47
C GLY A 118 21.19 -20.83 0.72
N PRO A 119 20.13 -20.31 0.07
CA PRO A 119 19.64 -18.95 0.28
C PRO A 119 19.16 -18.71 1.71
N TYR A 120 19.19 -17.46 2.15
CA TYR A 120 18.78 -17.06 3.49
C TYR A 120 17.27 -16.95 3.60
N THR A 121 16.76 -17.35 4.75
CA THR A 121 15.34 -17.19 5.10
C THR A 121 15.16 -15.94 5.97
N LEU A 122 14.32 -15.01 5.50
CA LEU A 122 13.84 -13.83 6.21
C LEU A 122 12.38 -14.05 6.60
N LYS A 123 12.11 -14.19 7.90
CA LYS A 123 10.83 -14.73 8.38
C LYS A 123 9.75 -13.68 8.62
N TYR A 124 10.14 -12.44 8.90
CA TYR A 124 9.25 -11.37 9.33
C TYR A 124 9.84 -10.01 8.98
N LYS A 125 9.00 -8.96 8.99
CA LYS A 125 9.40 -7.57 8.77
C LYS A 125 10.47 -7.13 9.77
N GLY A 126 11.59 -6.60 9.28
CA GLY A 126 12.77 -6.23 10.07
C GLY A 126 13.77 -7.37 10.27
N SER A 127 13.46 -8.60 9.84
CA SER A 127 14.47 -9.66 9.74
C SER A 127 15.56 -9.21 8.77
N MET A 128 16.82 -9.40 9.14
CA MET A 128 17.95 -8.87 8.36
C MET A 128 19.12 -9.84 8.28
N TRP A 129 19.80 -9.80 7.13
CA TRP A 129 21.02 -10.56 6.85
C TRP A 129 22.09 -9.66 6.24
N GLY A 130 23.35 -9.96 6.53
CA GLY A 130 24.45 -9.09 6.12
C GLY A 130 25.72 -9.36 6.92
N TYR A 131 26.60 -8.37 6.96
CA TYR A 131 27.94 -8.53 7.48
C TYR A 131 28.19 -7.59 8.65
N LYS A 132 28.35 -8.15 9.85
CA LYS A 132 28.74 -7.40 11.06
C LYS A 132 30.09 -6.70 10.88
N ARG A 133 31.05 -7.36 10.24
CA ARG A 133 32.40 -6.85 9.97
C ARG A 133 32.59 -6.60 8.48
N PHE A 134 31.80 -5.70 7.90
CA PHE A 134 31.84 -5.45 6.45
C PHE A 134 33.21 -4.89 6.03
N ILE A 135 33.64 -3.77 6.62
CA ILE A 135 34.98 -3.21 6.45
C ILE A 135 35.42 -2.52 7.75
N ARG A 136 36.72 -2.53 8.05
CA ARG A 136 37.27 -1.74 9.18
C ARG A 136 37.01 -0.26 8.93
N ARG A 137 36.60 0.48 9.96
CA ARG A 137 36.29 1.91 9.80
C ARG A 137 37.50 2.71 9.31
N THR A 138 38.67 2.47 9.90
CA THR A 138 39.92 3.13 9.49
C THR A 138 40.29 2.87 8.04
N GLN A 139 39.98 1.67 7.53
CA GLN A 139 40.18 1.33 6.13
C GLN A 139 39.16 2.01 5.23
N LEU A 140 37.89 2.08 5.65
CA LEU A 140 36.85 2.82 4.91
C LEU A 140 37.21 4.30 4.77
N GLU A 141 37.59 4.95 5.88
CA GLU A 141 37.89 6.38 5.93
C GLU A 141 39.13 6.77 5.11
N THR A 142 40.02 5.82 4.82
CA THR A 142 41.24 6.02 4.00
C THR A 142 41.12 5.47 2.58
N SER A 143 39.96 4.90 2.22
CA SER A 143 39.72 4.26 0.91
C SER A 143 39.09 5.19 -0.11
N ASP A 144 39.07 4.75 -1.37
CA ASP A 144 38.30 5.38 -2.45
C ASP A 144 36.78 5.10 -2.40
N PHE A 145 36.30 4.39 -1.37
CA PHE A 145 34.86 4.14 -1.16
C PHE A 145 34.12 5.32 -0.55
N LEU A 146 34.84 6.20 0.16
CA LEU A 146 34.30 7.40 0.80
C LEU A 146 34.94 8.64 0.16
N LYS A 147 34.19 9.37 -0.66
CA LYS A 147 34.65 10.61 -1.32
C LYS A 147 33.67 11.73 -1.10
N ASP A 148 34.19 12.93 -0.86
CA ASP A 148 33.38 14.13 -0.59
C ASP A 148 32.30 13.91 0.48
N ASP A 149 32.67 13.17 1.53
CA ASP A 149 31.77 12.79 2.63
C ASP A 149 30.58 11.91 2.21
N CYS A 150 30.70 11.23 1.07
CA CYS A 150 29.68 10.42 0.45
C CYS A 150 30.12 8.96 0.31
N LEU A 151 29.25 8.05 0.74
CA LEU A 151 29.39 6.60 0.62
C LEU A 151 28.27 6.06 -0.25
N ILE A 152 28.59 5.14 -1.17
CA ILE A 152 27.60 4.51 -2.04
C ILE A 152 27.61 3.00 -1.79
N ILE A 153 26.44 2.47 -1.43
CA ILE A 153 26.21 1.04 -1.17
C ILE A 153 25.30 0.50 -2.26
N ASN A 154 25.75 -0.51 -3.00
CA ASN A 154 24.89 -1.24 -3.92
C ASN A 154 24.46 -2.55 -3.25
N CYS A 155 23.17 -2.86 -3.31
CA CYS A 155 22.63 -4.16 -2.94
C CYS A 155 21.97 -4.82 -4.13
N THR A 156 22.25 -6.11 -4.35
CA THR A 156 21.50 -6.95 -5.27
C THR A 156 20.80 -8.04 -4.47
N VAL A 157 19.51 -8.22 -4.65
CA VAL A 157 18.70 -9.25 -4.00
C VAL A 157 18.20 -10.24 -5.05
N GLY A 158 18.27 -11.53 -4.75
CA GLY A 158 17.77 -12.62 -5.60
C GLY A 158 16.73 -13.42 -4.86
N VAL A 159 15.45 -13.10 -5.06
CA VAL A 159 14.34 -13.75 -4.37
C VAL A 159 14.06 -15.10 -5.00
N VAL A 160 14.05 -16.15 -4.19
CA VAL A 160 13.87 -17.52 -4.62
C VAL A 160 12.38 -17.79 -4.80
N VAL A 161 11.97 -18.02 -6.05
CA VAL A 161 10.59 -18.34 -6.41
C VAL A 161 10.56 -19.77 -6.91
N SER A 162 9.67 -20.59 -6.34
CA SER A 162 9.42 -21.96 -6.82
C SER A 162 8.09 -21.99 -7.55
N GLU A 163 8.14 -22.30 -8.83
CA GLU A 163 6.95 -22.46 -9.67
C GLU A 163 6.80 -23.95 -10.01
N VAL A 164 5.61 -24.49 -9.80
CA VAL A 164 5.24 -25.81 -10.33
C VAL A 164 4.86 -25.59 -11.79
N GLN A 165 5.73 -26.00 -12.71
CA GLN A 165 5.42 -25.97 -14.14
C GLN A 165 4.50 -27.14 -14.46
N CYS A 166 3.21 -26.84 -14.65
CA CYS A 166 2.39 -27.61 -15.56
C CYS A 166 2.89 -27.31 -16.99
N PRO A 167 2.99 -28.29 -17.91
CA PRO A 167 3.36 -28.00 -19.29
C PRO A 167 2.35 -27.03 -19.89
N GLN A 168 2.73 -25.74 -19.97
CA GLN A 168 1.90 -24.69 -20.55
C GLN A 168 1.86 -24.89 -22.06
N LEU A 169 0.71 -25.31 -22.57
CA LEU A 169 0.36 -25.13 -23.97
C LEU A 169 0.37 -23.63 -24.26
N HIS A 170 1.16 -23.21 -25.26
CA HIS A 170 1.20 -21.90 -25.92
C HIS A 170 0.20 -20.87 -25.37
N SER A 171 0.67 -19.95 -24.52
CA SER A 171 -0.17 -18.88 -23.98
C SER A 171 -0.51 -17.88 -25.10
N VAL A 172 -1.79 -17.84 -25.48
CA VAL A 172 -2.35 -16.82 -26.37
C VAL A 172 -2.43 -15.51 -25.60
N ARG A 173 -1.86 -14.44 -26.15
CA ARG A 173 -2.06 -13.09 -25.61
C ARG A 173 -3.51 -12.67 -25.83
N VAL A 174 -4.23 -12.42 -24.73
CA VAL A 174 -5.59 -11.87 -24.75
C VAL A 174 -5.49 -10.35 -24.65
N PRO A 175 -6.06 -9.57 -25.59
CA PRO A 175 -6.10 -8.12 -25.49
C PRO A 175 -7.02 -7.66 -24.34
N ASP A 176 -6.86 -6.41 -23.91
CA ASP A 176 -7.74 -5.81 -22.91
C ASP A 176 -9.20 -5.74 -23.39
N SER A 177 -10.13 -5.70 -22.44
CA SER A 177 -11.56 -5.64 -22.76
C SER A 177 -11.94 -4.29 -23.37
N GLU A 178 -12.55 -4.32 -24.54
CA GLU A 178 -13.08 -3.14 -25.25
C GLU A 178 -14.57 -2.88 -24.90
N LEU A 179 -15.13 -3.59 -23.92
CA LEU A 179 -16.55 -3.46 -23.59
C LEU A 179 -16.92 -2.02 -23.22
N GLY A 180 -16.11 -1.36 -22.38
CA GLY A 180 -16.36 0.02 -21.94
C GLY A 180 -16.28 1.03 -23.08
N SER A 181 -15.36 0.86 -24.03
CA SER A 181 -15.28 1.74 -25.20
C SER A 181 -16.45 1.52 -26.15
N HIS A 182 -16.83 0.26 -26.41
CA HIS A 182 -17.99 -0.06 -27.25
C HIS A 182 -19.30 0.52 -26.69
N PHE A 183 -19.54 0.41 -25.37
CA PHE A 183 -20.70 1.06 -24.75
C PHE A 183 -20.57 2.59 -24.74
N GLY A 184 -19.35 3.12 -24.55
CA GLY A 184 -19.07 4.55 -24.64
C GLY A 184 -19.52 5.17 -25.97
N VAL A 185 -19.36 4.47 -27.09
CA VAL A 185 -19.83 4.93 -28.42
C VAL A 185 -21.35 5.15 -28.46
N PHE A 186 -22.14 4.30 -27.80
CA PHE A 186 -23.60 4.48 -27.74
C PHE A 186 -24.00 5.70 -26.91
N LEU A 187 -23.25 6.01 -25.84
CA LEU A 187 -23.46 7.24 -25.08
C LEU A 187 -23.14 8.49 -25.92
N ASP A 188 -22.02 8.47 -26.65
CA ASP A 188 -21.56 9.62 -27.43
C ASP A 188 -22.42 9.87 -28.67
N SER A 189 -22.87 8.81 -29.35
CA SER A 189 -23.71 8.89 -30.56
C SER A 189 -25.20 9.09 -30.26
N MET A 190 -25.62 8.78 -29.03
CA MET A 190 -27.03 8.74 -28.60
C MET A 190 -27.89 7.72 -29.38
N GLU A 191 -27.26 6.80 -30.12
CA GLU A 191 -27.96 5.81 -30.92
C GLU A 191 -28.73 4.83 -30.03
N GLY A 192 -30.06 4.76 -30.20
CA GLY A 192 -30.90 3.83 -29.45
C GLY A 192 -31.30 4.31 -28.06
N SER A 193 -31.08 5.58 -27.72
CA SER A 193 -31.49 6.15 -26.43
C SER A 193 -33.01 6.04 -26.23
N ASP A 194 -33.43 5.59 -25.06
CA ASP A 194 -34.84 5.35 -24.69
C ASP A 194 -35.27 6.18 -23.45
N VAL A 195 -34.39 7.05 -22.96
CA VAL A 195 -34.66 8.01 -21.89
C VAL A 195 -33.86 9.31 -22.09
N THR A 196 -34.47 10.43 -21.74
CA THR A 196 -33.85 11.76 -21.66
C THR A 196 -33.95 12.27 -20.23
N PHE A 197 -32.83 12.73 -19.68
CA PHE A 197 -32.78 13.39 -18.38
C PHE A 197 -32.74 14.90 -18.54
N ASP A 198 -33.50 15.60 -17.72
CA ASP A 198 -33.38 17.05 -17.55
C ASP A 198 -32.68 17.32 -16.21
N ILE A 199 -31.47 17.87 -16.28
CA ILE A 199 -30.62 18.22 -15.15
C ILE A 199 -30.39 19.72 -15.18
N ALA A 200 -31.11 20.46 -14.34
CA ALA A 200 -31.03 21.92 -14.28
C ALA A 200 -31.19 22.62 -15.65
N GLY A 201 -32.01 22.07 -16.54
CA GLY A 201 -32.26 22.59 -17.89
C GLY A 201 -31.35 22.00 -18.98
N GLU A 202 -30.31 21.25 -18.61
CA GLU A 202 -29.46 20.51 -19.55
C GLU A 202 -30.03 19.11 -19.82
N LYS A 203 -30.18 18.77 -21.10
CA LYS A 203 -30.75 17.48 -21.53
C LYS A 203 -29.69 16.43 -21.83
N PHE A 204 -29.84 15.24 -21.26
CA PHE A 204 -28.93 14.11 -21.44
C PHE A 204 -29.69 12.86 -21.91
N GLN A 205 -29.36 12.35 -23.10
CA GLN A 205 -29.93 11.11 -23.60
C GLN A 205 -29.13 9.90 -23.10
N ALA A 206 -29.82 8.82 -22.75
CA ALA A 206 -29.21 7.60 -22.23
C ALA A 206 -30.08 6.35 -22.49
N HIS A 207 -29.66 5.22 -21.92
CA HIS A 207 -30.28 3.92 -22.12
C HIS A 207 -30.69 3.30 -20.78
N LYS A 208 -32.00 3.09 -20.58
CA LYS A 208 -32.59 2.56 -19.34
C LYS A 208 -31.93 1.27 -18.90
N LEU A 209 -31.67 0.35 -19.84
CA LEU A 209 -31.07 -0.95 -19.54
C LEU A 209 -29.64 -0.83 -19.00
N VAL A 210 -28.83 0.05 -19.59
CA VAL A 210 -27.45 0.28 -19.13
C VAL A 210 -27.47 0.88 -17.73
N LEU A 211 -28.26 1.93 -17.51
CA LEU A 211 -28.37 2.59 -16.21
C LEU A 211 -28.87 1.63 -15.11
N ALA A 212 -29.91 0.84 -15.41
CA ALA A 212 -30.47 -0.14 -14.49
C ALA A 212 -29.50 -1.29 -14.16
N ALA A 213 -28.65 -1.68 -15.11
CA ALA A 213 -27.62 -2.68 -14.83
C ALA A 213 -26.52 -2.15 -13.90
N ARG A 214 -26.30 -0.84 -13.88
CA ARG A 214 -25.17 -0.18 -13.21
C ARG A 214 -25.52 0.47 -11.89
N SER A 215 -26.81 0.70 -11.62
CA SER A 215 -27.30 1.34 -10.40
C SER A 215 -28.61 0.72 -9.93
N PRO A 216 -28.70 0.27 -8.65
CA PRO A 216 -29.95 -0.18 -8.06
C PRO A 216 -31.05 0.90 -8.05
N PHE A 217 -30.66 2.18 -7.91
CA PHE A 217 -31.59 3.30 -7.99
C PHE A 217 -32.26 3.35 -9.37
N PHE A 218 -31.48 3.37 -10.45
CA PHE A 218 -32.04 3.41 -11.81
C PHE A 218 -32.80 2.13 -12.16
N LYS A 219 -32.36 0.98 -11.64
CA LYS A 219 -33.10 -0.28 -11.78
C LYS A 219 -34.50 -0.17 -11.18
N SER A 220 -34.59 0.35 -9.96
CA SER A 220 -35.88 0.56 -9.31
C SER A 220 -36.72 1.59 -10.07
N LYS A 221 -36.10 2.71 -10.47
CA LYS A 221 -36.77 3.81 -11.17
C LYS A 221 -37.43 3.35 -12.48
N PHE A 222 -36.76 2.47 -13.24
CA PHE A 222 -37.24 2.05 -14.55
C PHE A 222 -38.08 0.76 -14.56
N PHE A 223 -37.87 -0.14 -13.60
CA PHE A 223 -38.51 -1.47 -13.64
C PHE A 223 -39.44 -1.76 -12.46
N ASN A 224 -39.40 -0.97 -11.38
CA ASN A 224 -40.21 -1.20 -10.18
C ASN A 224 -41.23 -0.06 -9.92
N GLU A 225 -41.04 1.12 -10.50
CA GLU A 225 -41.98 2.25 -10.37
C GLU A 225 -43.00 2.28 -11.52
N LEU A 226 -44.20 2.80 -11.25
CA LEU A 226 -45.29 2.97 -12.22
C LEU A 226 -44.92 3.91 -13.41
N ASP A 227 -43.79 4.60 -13.30
CA ASP A 227 -43.23 5.54 -14.28
C ASP A 227 -42.33 4.88 -15.34
N ALA A 228 -42.32 3.54 -15.45
CA ALA A 228 -41.46 2.81 -16.40
C ALA A 228 -41.57 3.30 -17.86
N ASN A 229 -42.74 3.82 -18.25
CA ASN A 229 -43.01 4.34 -19.60
C ASN A 229 -42.59 5.80 -19.81
N ASN A 230 -42.17 6.52 -18.77
CA ASN A 230 -41.69 7.89 -18.93
C ASN A 230 -40.36 7.89 -19.70
N THR A 231 -40.31 8.71 -20.73
CA THR A 231 -39.12 8.94 -21.56
C THR A 231 -38.35 10.19 -21.14
N GLU A 232 -38.92 11.01 -20.26
CA GLU A 232 -38.28 12.21 -19.70
C GLU A 232 -38.24 12.12 -18.17
N VAL A 233 -37.05 12.28 -17.59
CA VAL A 233 -36.81 12.13 -16.15
C VAL A 233 -36.04 13.34 -15.63
N THR A 234 -36.57 14.00 -14.61
CA THR A 234 -35.87 15.12 -13.95
C THR A 234 -35.12 14.61 -12.72
N ILE A 235 -33.85 14.99 -12.59
CA ILE A 235 -33.02 14.75 -11.40
C ILE A 235 -32.53 16.11 -10.89
N ASN A 236 -32.94 16.48 -9.67
CA ASN A 236 -32.71 17.82 -9.11
C ASN A 236 -31.53 17.90 -8.15
N ASP A 237 -30.96 16.76 -7.77
CA ASP A 237 -29.90 16.65 -6.76
C ASP A 237 -28.49 16.52 -7.33
N LEU A 238 -28.35 16.56 -8.66
CA LEU A 238 -27.06 16.51 -9.34
C LEU A 238 -26.88 17.74 -10.22
N GLU A 239 -25.66 18.25 -10.22
CA GLU A 239 -25.23 19.25 -11.19
C GLU A 239 -24.97 18.58 -12.55
N PRO A 240 -25.16 19.29 -13.68
CA PRO A 240 -24.99 18.71 -15.02
C PRO A 240 -23.60 18.06 -15.22
N LYS A 241 -22.53 18.70 -14.72
CA LYS A 241 -21.16 18.17 -14.81
C LYS A 241 -21.00 16.84 -14.05
N VAL A 242 -21.62 16.72 -12.87
CA VAL A 242 -21.57 15.51 -12.05
C VAL A 242 -22.38 14.41 -12.72
N PHE A 243 -23.57 14.72 -13.25
CA PHE A 243 -24.40 13.76 -13.96
C PHE A 243 -23.74 13.23 -15.23
N LYS A 244 -23.11 14.11 -16.01
CA LYS A 244 -22.32 13.72 -17.19
C LYS A 244 -21.20 12.74 -16.82
N ALA A 245 -20.44 13.06 -15.76
CA ALA A 245 -19.38 12.19 -15.26
C ALA A 245 -19.92 10.83 -14.76
N LEU A 246 -21.10 10.85 -14.13
CA LEU A 246 -21.81 9.64 -13.70
C LEU A 246 -22.17 8.75 -14.90
N LEU A 247 -22.75 9.32 -15.95
CA LEU A 247 -23.08 8.60 -17.18
C LEU A 247 -21.83 7.99 -17.80
N GLN A 248 -20.76 8.77 -17.96
CA GLN A 248 -19.50 8.26 -18.51
C GLN A 248 -18.98 7.04 -17.72
N PHE A 249 -19.05 7.06 -16.39
CA PHE A 249 -18.71 5.88 -15.57
C PHE A 249 -19.65 4.70 -15.82
N MET A 250 -20.97 4.92 -15.94
CA MET A 250 -21.91 3.81 -16.14
C MET A 250 -21.65 3.06 -17.45
N TYR A 251 -21.22 3.76 -18.50
CA TYR A 251 -20.92 3.17 -19.80
C TYR A 251 -19.50 2.63 -19.92
N ARG A 252 -18.51 3.25 -19.26
CA ARG A 252 -17.08 2.95 -19.47
C ARG A 252 -16.41 2.22 -18.30
N ASP A 253 -17.06 2.13 -17.12
CA ASP A 253 -16.54 1.53 -15.88
C ASP A 253 -15.21 2.13 -15.37
N SER A 254 -14.92 3.37 -15.76
CA SER A 254 -13.73 4.13 -15.37
C SER A 254 -14.10 5.54 -14.89
N LEU A 255 -13.24 6.16 -14.07
CA LEU A 255 -13.39 7.58 -13.78
C LEU A 255 -13.22 8.39 -15.07
N PRO A 256 -14.05 9.42 -15.29
CA PRO A 256 -13.93 10.30 -16.45
C PRO A 256 -12.62 11.07 -16.49
N GLU A 257 -12.20 11.45 -17.69
CA GLU A 257 -11.01 12.31 -17.91
C GLU A 257 -11.17 13.70 -17.29
N ASP A 258 -12.41 14.19 -17.17
CA ASP A 258 -12.75 15.47 -16.52
C ASP A 258 -12.46 15.47 -15.00
N VAL A 259 -12.21 14.29 -14.40
CA VAL A 259 -11.78 14.18 -13.00
C VAL A 259 -10.29 14.49 -12.91
N GLU A 260 -9.97 15.67 -12.39
CA GLU A 260 -8.60 16.12 -12.26
C GLU A 260 -7.74 15.14 -11.44
N PRO A 261 -6.48 14.92 -11.84
CA PRO A 261 -5.56 14.08 -11.08
C PRO A 261 -5.31 14.69 -9.69
N VAL A 262 -5.55 13.88 -8.66
CA VAL A 262 -5.28 14.26 -7.27
C VAL A 262 -3.83 13.91 -6.93
N THR A 263 -3.13 14.88 -6.33
CA THR A 263 -1.81 14.74 -5.71
C THR A 263 -1.90 15.07 -4.22
N THR A 264 -0.84 14.80 -3.46
CA THR A 264 -0.77 15.15 -2.02
C THR A 264 -1.05 16.63 -1.75
N LEU A 265 -0.74 17.52 -2.70
CA LEU A 265 -0.93 18.96 -2.57
C LEU A 265 -2.35 19.44 -2.90
N THR A 266 -3.14 18.63 -3.61
CA THR A 266 -4.45 19.04 -4.16
C THR A 266 -5.42 19.48 -3.07
N PHE A 267 -5.43 18.80 -1.91
CA PHE A 267 -6.33 19.11 -0.79
C PHE A 267 -5.69 19.93 0.33
N GLU A 268 -4.38 20.20 0.30
CA GLU A 268 -3.72 20.91 1.40
C GLU A 268 -4.24 22.35 1.51
N PHE A 269 -4.36 23.03 0.37
CA PHE A 269 -4.70 24.45 0.30
C PHE A 269 -6.20 24.72 0.22
N LEU A 270 -7.02 23.69 -0.02
CA LEU A 270 -8.47 23.84 -0.11
C LEU A 270 -9.11 23.83 1.28
N THR A 271 -10.08 24.70 1.48
CA THR A 271 -11.00 24.67 2.62
C THR A 271 -11.98 23.51 2.47
N LEU A 272 -12.62 23.08 3.57
CA LEU A 272 -13.57 21.97 3.53
C LEU A 272 -14.73 22.20 2.53
N PRO A 273 -15.34 23.40 2.44
CA PRO A 273 -16.34 23.70 1.41
C PRO A 273 -15.82 23.55 -0.02
N GLU A 274 -14.60 24.03 -0.31
CA GLU A 274 -13.99 23.90 -1.64
C GLU A 274 -13.73 22.43 -1.99
N ILE A 275 -13.33 21.61 -1.02
CA ILE A 275 -13.16 20.17 -1.20
C ILE A 275 -14.48 19.51 -1.60
N TYR A 276 -15.59 19.88 -0.95
CA TYR A 276 -16.92 19.35 -1.27
C TYR A 276 -17.38 19.69 -2.69
N GLU A 277 -16.92 20.82 -3.24
CA GLU A 277 -17.23 21.22 -4.62
C GLU A 277 -16.35 20.56 -5.69
N THR A 278 -15.33 19.79 -5.30
CA THR A 278 -14.52 19.05 -6.28
C THR A 278 -15.33 17.92 -6.93
N LEU A 279 -15.13 17.72 -8.24
CA LEU A 279 -15.88 16.73 -9.02
C LEU A 279 -15.77 15.31 -8.43
N VAL A 280 -14.58 14.90 -7.97
CA VAL A 280 -14.38 13.55 -7.39
C VAL A 280 -15.20 13.35 -6.12
N VAL A 281 -15.39 14.40 -5.32
CA VAL A 281 -16.16 14.36 -4.07
C VAL A 281 -17.65 14.37 -4.35
N LYS A 282 -18.12 15.21 -5.28
CA LYS A 282 -19.51 15.17 -5.75
C LYS A 282 -19.86 13.81 -6.38
N LEU A 283 -18.90 13.18 -7.08
CA LEU A 283 -19.05 11.81 -7.59
C LEU A 283 -19.07 10.76 -6.47
N LEU A 284 -18.30 10.94 -5.39
CA LEU A 284 -18.35 10.05 -4.23
C LEU A 284 -19.74 10.12 -3.57
N GLU A 285 -20.28 11.32 -3.40
CA GLU A 285 -21.63 11.56 -2.89
C GLU A 285 -22.70 10.90 -3.79
N ALA A 286 -22.60 11.09 -5.10
CA ALA A 286 -23.47 10.43 -6.06
C ALA A 286 -23.32 8.90 -6.03
N ALA A 287 -22.10 8.38 -5.89
CA ALA A 287 -21.86 6.94 -5.85
C ALA A 287 -22.56 6.29 -4.65
N GLU A 288 -22.49 6.91 -3.48
CA GLU A 288 -23.21 6.44 -2.28
C GLU A 288 -24.74 6.55 -2.49
N LYS A 289 -25.23 7.68 -2.99
CA LYS A 289 -26.67 7.92 -3.17
C LYS A 289 -27.33 6.97 -4.17
N TYR A 290 -26.65 6.70 -5.29
CA TYR A 290 -27.16 5.88 -6.38
C TYR A 290 -26.71 4.41 -6.30
N GLY A 291 -26.07 4.00 -5.20
CA GLY A 291 -25.71 2.62 -4.90
C GLY A 291 -24.64 2.02 -5.81
N MET A 292 -23.64 2.81 -6.20
CA MET A 292 -22.56 2.42 -7.12
C MET A 292 -21.24 2.17 -6.39
N ASN A 293 -21.15 1.04 -5.68
CA ASN A 293 -20.00 0.70 -4.84
C ASN A 293 -18.65 0.77 -5.57
N ARG A 294 -18.61 0.36 -6.84
CA ARG A 294 -17.36 0.40 -7.62
C ARG A 294 -16.90 1.83 -7.91
N LEU A 295 -17.83 2.74 -8.25
CA LEU A 295 -17.49 4.17 -8.41
C LEU A 295 -17.05 4.76 -7.08
N ARG A 296 -17.73 4.40 -5.98
CA ARG A 296 -17.37 4.84 -4.63
C ARG A 296 -15.91 4.49 -4.32
N LEU A 297 -15.52 3.24 -4.50
CA LEU A 297 -14.15 2.78 -4.29
C LEU A 297 -13.12 3.45 -5.22
N LEU A 298 -13.49 3.74 -6.48
CA LEU A 298 -12.62 4.49 -7.39
C LEU A 298 -12.40 5.93 -6.90
N CYS A 299 -13.46 6.61 -6.45
CA CYS A 299 -13.37 7.93 -5.84
C CYS A 299 -12.53 7.89 -4.56
N GLU A 300 -12.75 6.89 -3.69
CA GLU A 300 -11.97 6.69 -2.46
C GLU A 300 -10.48 6.53 -2.76
N ALA A 301 -10.12 5.65 -3.71
CA ALA A 301 -8.73 5.44 -4.12
C ALA A 301 -8.12 6.69 -4.75
N HIS A 302 -8.89 7.49 -5.48
CA HIS A 302 -8.42 8.74 -6.08
C HIS A 302 -8.19 9.83 -5.03
N ILE A 303 -9.12 10.01 -4.09
CA ILE A 303 -9.01 10.97 -2.98
C ILE A 303 -7.87 10.57 -2.03
N CYS A 304 -7.65 9.28 -1.81
CA CYS A 304 -6.58 8.77 -0.93
C CYS A 304 -5.18 9.24 -1.35
N LYS A 305 -4.95 9.52 -2.64
CA LYS A 305 -3.67 10.07 -3.14
C LYS A 305 -3.37 11.48 -2.60
N GLY A 306 -4.39 12.18 -2.14
CA GLY A 306 -4.30 13.51 -1.57
C GLY A 306 -4.13 13.55 -0.05
N VAL A 307 -3.98 12.39 0.61
CA VAL A 307 -3.76 12.31 2.05
C VAL A 307 -2.36 12.81 2.40
N SER A 308 -2.30 13.80 3.28
CA SER A 308 -1.09 14.36 3.86
C SER A 308 -1.38 14.84 5.29
N VAL A 309 -0.34 15.22 6.05
CA VAL A 309 -0.50 15.76 7.40
C VAL A 309 -1.50 16.92 7.44
N LYS A 310 -1.49 17.79 6.43
CA LYS A 310 -2.33 19.00 6.38
C LYS A 310 -3.76 18.73 5.89
N SER A 311 -3.96 17.69 5.08
CA SER A 311 -5.25 17.39 4.45
C SER A 311 -6.04 16.29 5.17
N VAL A 312 -5.38 15.40 5.92
CA VAL A 312 -6.00 14.17 6.45
C VAL A 312 -7.24 14.43 7.31
N ALA A 313 -7.26 15.48 8.13
CA ALA A 313 -8.44 15.81 8.93
C ALA A 313 -9.66 16.15 8.06
N LYS A 314 -9.46 16.95 7.01
CA LYS A 314 -10.53 17.34 6.06
C LYS A 314 -11.04 16.13 5.28
N ILE A 315 -10.12 15.28 4.81
CA ILE A 315 -10.45 14.05 4.07
C ILE A 315 -11.15 13.04 4.98
N LEU A 316 -10.76 12.94 6.25
CA LEU A 316 -11.40 12.06 7.23
C LEU A 316 -12.84 12.50 7.52
N ALA A 317 -13.10 13.80 7.68
CA ALA A 317 -14.44 14.34 7.86
C ALA A 317 -15.34 14.00 6.66
N LEU A 318 -14.82 14.18 5.45
CA LEU A 318 -15.48 13.81 4.20
C LEU A 318 -15.77 12.31 4.10
N ALA A 319 -14.79 11.47 4.48
CA ALA A 319 -14.95 10.02 4.42
C ALA A 319 -16.03 9.52 5.38
N GLY A 320 -16.10 10.13 6.58
CA GLY A 320 -17.18 9.90 7.54
C GLY A 320 -18.55 10.32 6.99
N ARG A 321 -18.64 11.50 6.35
CA ARG A 321 -19.89 12.04 5.80
C ARG A 321 -20.49 11.14 4.71
N TYR A 322 -19.68 10.66 3.78
CA TYR A 322 -20.14 9.90 2.61
C TYR A 322 -19.97 8.38 2.74
N LYS A 323 -19.75 7.88 3.97
CA LYS A 323 -19.60 6.45 4.28
C LYS A 323 -18.53 5.75 3.41
N ALA A 324 -17.45 6.46 3.12
CA ALA A 324 -16.29 5.96 2.40
C ALA A 324 -15.38 5.19 3.35
N THR A 325 -15.66 3.89 3.54
CA THR A 325 -15.05 3.07 4.59
C THR A 325 -13.57 2.79 4.37
N GLU A 326 -13.14 2.59 3.14
CA GLU A 326 -11.74 2.30 2.82
C GLU A 326 -10.89 3.56 2.97
N LEU A 327 -11.39 4.69 2.46
CA LEU A 327 -10.75 6.00 2.63
C LEU A 327 -10.67 6.39 4.10
N LYS A 328 -11.75 6.16 4.87
CA LYS A 328 -11.77 6.45 6.31
C LYS A 328 -10.71 5.64 7.04
N SER A 329 -10.64 4.34 6.77
CA SER A 329 -9.64 3.44 7.36
C SER A 329 -8.21 3.88 7.04
N ALA A 330 -7.93 4.23 5.77
CA ALA A 330 -6.63 4.74 5.35
C ALA A 330 -6.26 6.05 6.07
N CYS A 331 -7.20 6.98 6.20
CA CYS A 331 -6.99 8.24 6.93
C CYS A 331 -6.73 8.01 8.42
N LEU A 332 -7.45 7.08 9.07
CA LEU A 332 -7.25 6.75 10.48
C LEU A 332 -5.86 6.15 10.72
N LEU A 333 -5.43 5.22 9.87
CA LEU A 333 -4.10 4.62 9.94
C LEU A 333 -3.01 5.69 9.75
N PHE A 334 -3.11 6.49 8.70
CA PHE A 334 -2.17 7.58 8.44
C PHE A 334 -2.10 8.58 9.60
N THR A 335 -3.25 8.91 10.20
CA THR A 335 -3.32 9.79 11.37
C THR A 335 -2.64 9.16 12.58
N ALA A 336 -2.83 7.85 12.83
CA ALA A 336 -2.17 7.16 13.93
C ALA A 336 -0.64 7.16 13.79
N GLU A 337 -0.13 6.97 12.56
CA GLU A 337 1.30 7.01 12.25
C GLU A 337 1.91 8.42 12.38
N ASN A 338 1.12 9.47 12.13
CA ASN A 338 1.58 10.86 12.08
C ASN A 338 0.94 11.75 13.16
N LEU A 339 0.46 11.14 14.26
CA LEU A 339 -0.47 11.76 15.20
C LEU A 339 0.00 13.13 15.70
N ALA A 340 1.25 13.22 16.18
CA ALA A 340 1.79 14.46 16.74
C ALA A 340 1.74 15.64 15.74
N ALA A 341 2.05 15.38 14.47
CA ALA A 341 2.03 16.42 13.45
C ALA A 341 0.60 16.80 13.05
N VAL A 342 -0.33 15.83 12.99
CA VAL A 342 -1.74 16.07 12.65
C VAL A 342 -2.45 16.87 13.74
N LEU A 343 -2.19 16.58 15.02
CA LEU A 343 -2.77 17.29 16.16
C LEU A 343 -2.47 18.80 16.16
N GLU A 344 -1.33 19.19 15.58
CA GLU A 344 -0.93 20.60 15.48
C GLU A 344 -1.60 21.36 14.33
N THR A 345 -2.24 20.67 13.39
CA THR A 345 -2.89 21.31 12.25
C THR A 345 -4.18 22.02 12.62
N ASP A 346 -4.43 23.18 12.00
CA ASP A 346 -5.67 23.95 12.21
C ASP A 346 -6.90 23.13 11.80
N ALA A 347 -6.81 22.38 10.70
CA ALA A 347 -7.88 21.51 10.23
C ALA A 347 -8.29 20.44 11.26
N TYR A 348 -7.34 19.87 12.00
CA TYR A 348 -7.67 18.94 13.08
C TYR A 348 -8.28 19.65 14.29
N LYS A 349 -7.76 20.83 14.64
CA LYS A 349 -8.28 21.65 15.75
C LYS A 349 -9.73 22.06 15.51
N GLU A 350 -10.09 22.43 14.29
CA GLU A 350 -11.47 22.73 13.87
C GLU A 350 -12.37 21.49 13.89
N MET A 351 -11.88 20.36 13.36
CA MET A 351 -12.65 19.11 13.31
C MET A 351 -12.91 18.49 14.70
N LYS A 352 -12.03 18.74 15.69
CA LYS A 352 -12.10 18.13 17.02
C LYS A 352 -13.47 18.32 17.68
N ASP A 353 -14.10 19.47 17.49
CA ASP A 353 -15.37 19.80 18.16
C ASP A 353 -16.60 19.23 17.43
N GLU A 354 -16.45 18.73 16.20
CA GLU A 354 -17.56 18.36 15.33
C GLU A 354 -17.91 16.86 15.36
N CYS A 355 -17.04 15.98 15.89
CA CYS A 355 -17.30 14.54 15.80
C CYS A 355 -16.66 13.65 16.89
N LEU A 356 -17.45 13.32 17.93
CA LEU A 356 -17.05 12.39 19.00
C LEU A 356 -16.81 10.95 18.51
N THR A 357 -17.54 10.51 17.48
CA THR A 357 -17.38 9.15 16.91
C THR A 357 -16.03 8.99 16.21
N LEU A 358 -15.59 9.99 15.43
CA LEU A 358 -14.27 9.99 14.79
C LEU A 358 -13.13 9.95 15.82
N GLN A 359 -13.26 10.65 16.94
CA GLN A 359 -12.27 10.59 18.01
C GLN A 359 -12.17 9.19 18.62
N SER A 360 -13.31 8.51 18.85
CA SER A 360 -13.32 7.14 19.37
C SER A 360 -12.69 6.14 18.41
N GLU A 361 -12.90 6.31 17.10
CA GLU A 361 -12.32 5.45 16.07
C GLU A 361 -10.81 5.71 15.90
N LEU A 362 -10.39 6.97 16.01
CA LEU A 362 -8.97 7.32 16.04
C LEU A 362 -8.26 6.73 17.26
N LEU A 363 -8.87 6.80 18.45
CA LEU A 363 -8.34 6.15 19.65
C LEU A 363 -8.19 4.64 19.47
N LYS A 364 -9.18 3.98 18.83
CA LYS A 364 -9.07 2.56 18.48
C LYS A 364 -7.91 2.30 17.52
N ALA A 365 -7.77 3.09 16.46
CA ALA A 365 -6.68 2.96 15.50
C ALA A 365 -5.31 3.14 16.15
N VAL A 366 -5.14 4.16 17.00
CA VAL A 366 -3.89 4.41 17.77
C VAL A 366 -3.60 3.29 18.77
N ALA A 367 -4.64 2.72 19.38
CA ALA A 367 -4.51 1.60 20.30
C ALA A 367 -4.24 0.25 19.59
N GLY A 368 -4.39 0.19 18.26
CA GLY A 368 -4.33 -1.06 17.48
C GLY A 368 -5.55 -1.97 17.69
N TYR A 369 -6.71 -1.38 18.02
CA TYR A 369 -7.95 -2.11 18.29
C TYR A 369 -8.77 -2.26 17.00
N GLU A 370 -8.75 -3.46 16.40
CA GLU A 370 -9.67 -3.81 15.32
C GLU A 370 -11.02 -4.25 15.91
N GLU A 371 -12.14 -3.73 15.41
CA GLU A 371 -13.45 -4.29 15.73
C GLU A 371 -13.53 -5.69 15.14
N GLY A 372 -13.74 -6.68 16.01
CA GLY A 372 -13.86 -8.08 15.61
C GLY A 372 -15.01 -8.28 14.63
N SER A 373 -14.70 -8.31 13.33
CA SER A 373 -15.49 -9.06 12.37
C SER A 373 -15.29 -10.54 12.69
N ASN A 374 -16.38 -11.25 13.00
CA ASN A 374 -16.41 -12.69 13.26
C ASN A 374 -15.63 -13.47 12.18
N SER A 375 -14.37 -13.77 12.46
CA SER A 375 -13.67 -14.94 11.93
C SER A 375 -12.61 -15.31 12.96
N SER A 376 -12.71 -16.56 13.43
CA SER A 376 -11.87 -17.13 14.47
C SER A 376 -10.42 -17.26 14.02
N GLY A 377 -9.51 -16.62 14.75
CA GLY A 377 -8.07 -16.83 14.64
C GLY A 377 -7.33 -15.80 15.47
N GLU A 378 -7.02 -16.13 16.73
CA GLU A 378 -6.27 -15.27 17.65
C GLU A 378 -4.91 -14.86 17.06
N ALA A 379 -4.74 -13.56 16.78
CA ALA A 379 -3.45 -12.91 16.75
C ALA A 379 -3.51 -11.68 17.66
N LYS A 380 -2.80 -11.71 18.78
CA LYS A 380 -2.68 -10.57 19.70
C LYS A 380 -1.75 -9.54 19.05
N SER A 381 -2.32 -8.47 18.49
CA SER A 381 -1.57 -7.28 18.07
C SER A 381 -1.13 -6.49 19.30
N GLN A 382 0.18 -6.24 19.42
CA GLN A 382 0.77 -5.39 20.46
C GLN A 382 0.66 -3.92 20.05
N SER A 383 0.22 -3.05 20.97
CA SER A 383 0.11 -1.62 20.73
C SER A 383 1.47 -0.91 20.71
N VAL A 384 1.59 0.11 19.85
CA VAL A 384 2.81 0.91 19.61
C VAL A 384 3.28 1.69 20.86
N TRP A 385 2.40 1.90 21.85
CA TRP A 385 2.70 2.71 23.03
C TRP A 385 3.30 1.96 24.22
N ALA A 386 3.40 0.62 24.17
CA ALA A 386 4.00 -0.16 25.26
C ALA A 386 5.54 -0.01 25.38
N GLN A 387 6.19 0.76 24.51
CA GLN A 387 7.65 0.92 24.49
C GLN A 387 8.20 2.20 25.15
N LEU A 388 7.35 3.06 25.71
CA LEU A 388 7.79 4.35 26.29
C LEU A 388 7.67 4.49 27.82
N SER A 389 7.29 3.44 28.54
CA SER A 389 7.28 3.45 30.01
C SER A 389 7.93 2.21 30.58
N ASP A 390 9.25 2.08 30.44
CA ASP A 390 10.02 1.33 31.43
C ASP A 390 11.38 1.99 31.64
N GLY A 391 11.36 3.00 32.51
CA GLY A 391 12.49 3.87 32.81
C GLY A 391 12.37 4.46 34.21
N GLY A 392 12.79 3.68 35.21
CA GLY A 392 13.31 4.19 36.48
C GLY A 392 12.40 4.06 37.70
N GLY A 393 12.87 3.32 38.71
CA GLY A 393 12.27 3.33 40.05
C GLY A 393 12.71 2.20 40.97
N ASP A 394 14.02 2.05 41.18
CA ASP A 394 14.59 1.16 42.20
C ASP A 394 14.23 1.68 43.60
N ILE A 395 13.37 0.99 44.35
CA ILE A 395 13.28 1.15 45.81
C ILE A 395 13.03 -0.21 46.47
N SER A 396 14.00 -0.59 47.32
CA SER A 396 14.04 -1.80 48.12
C SER A 396 12.78 -2.05 48.95
N SER A 397 12.38 -3.31 49.07
CA SER A 397 11.84 -3.83 50.33
C SER A 397 12.08 -5.32 50.45
N ARG A 398 13.03 -5.66 51.33
CA ARG A 398 13.26 -6.99 51.89
C ARG A 398 11.97 -7.51 52.52
N HIS A 399 11.52 -8.71 52.16
CA HIS A 399 10.66 -9.51 53.03
C HIS A 399 11.23 -10.93 53.14
N VAL A 400 11.69 -11.22 54.35
CA VAL A 400 12.14 -12.52 54.85
C VAL A 400 10.93 -13.45 54.92
N ARG A 401 11.02 -14.63 54.29
CA ARG A 401 10.05 -15.70 54.45
C ARG A 401 10.63 -16.74 55.43
N GLN A 402 10.10 -16.75 56.65
CA GLN A 402 10.34 -17.80 57.63
C GLN A 402 9.61 -19.10 57.23
N ARG A 403 10.21 -20.22 57.62
CA ARG A 403 9.83 -21.61 57.35
C ARG A 403 8.70 -22.09 58.27
N THR A 404 7.75 -22.83 57.66
CA THR A 404 6.99 -24.01 58.17
C THR A 404 6.48 -24.03 59.61
N THR A 405 5.16 -24.08 59.80
CA THR A 405 4.34 -25.32 59.90
C THR A 405 2.87 -24.98 59.70
#